data_AF-A0A961PD32-F1
#
_entry.id   AF-A0A961PD32-F1
#
_cell.length_a   1.000
_cell.length_b   1.000
_cell.length_c   1.000
_cell.angle_alpha   90.00
_cell.angle_beta   90.00
_cell.angle_gamma   90.00
#
_symmetry.space_group_name_H-M   'P 1'
#
loop_
_entity.id
_entity.type
_entity.pdbx_description
1 polymer ?
#
loop_
_entity_poly.entity_id
_entity_poly.type
_entity_poly.pdbx_seq_one_letter_code
_entity_poly.pdbx_strand_id
1 'polypeptide(L)'
;MEYRFDDFTLDLDRGELRRGDASVAVEPLAFALLCHLIENAGTLVGKDVLVETVWDGRFITDAAISTVVKSARRALGDDGTRQKYIRTVHGRGFRFVAEVTLRAPAPASAPAQAAVPSPETPQVPSETDPIGAAPTLAIVPFGLIGEPANGQFIADGLPAELITTLTRLR
;
A
#
# COMPACT_ATOMS: atom_id res chain seq x y z
N MET A 1 0.55 -2.03 -5.80
CA MET A 1 -0.88 -1.71 -5.63
C MET A 1 -1.17 -0.39 -6.33
N GLU A 2 -2.35 -0.24 -6.95
CA GLU A 2 -2.71 0.96 -7.72
C GLU A 2 -3.87 1.69 -7.04
N TYR A 3 -3.70 2.98 -6.74
CA TYR A 3 -4.77 3.84 -6.26
C TYR A 3 -5.29 4.74 -7.38
N ARG A 4 -6.61 4.77 -7.58
CA ARG A 4 -7.25 5.62 -8.58
C ARG A 4 -8.14 6.65 -7.89
N PHE A 5 -8.04 7.89 -8.33
CA PHE A 5 -8.87 8.98 -7.85
C PHE A 5 -9.04 9.99 -8.98
N ASP A 6 -10.28 10.34 -9.33
CA ASP A 6 -10.56 11.23 -10.46
C ASP A 6 -9.84 10.75 -11.74
N ASP A 7 -9.16 11.63 -12.48
CA ASP A 7 -8.31 11.26 -13.63
C ASP A 7 -6.92 10.74 -13.27
N PHE A 8 -6.59 10.61 -11.98
CA PHE A 8 -5.25 10.25 -11.53
C PHE A 8 -5.15 8.77 -11.14
N THR A 9 -3.98 8.21 -11.41
CA THR A 9 -3.60 6.85 -11.04
C THR A 9 -2.22 6.90 -10.38
N LEU A 10 -2.14 6.45 -9.13
CA LEU A 10 -0.91 6.36 -8.34
C LEU A 10 -0.50 4.89 -8.26
N ASP A 11 0.65 4.57 -8.84
CA ASP A 11 1.22 3.22 -8.82
C ASP A 11 2.33 3.15 -7.77
N LEU A 12 2.09 2.42 -6.68
CA LEU A 12 3.05 2.24 -5.61
C LEU A 12 4.24 1.35 -6.01
N ASP A 13 4.03 0.37 -6.89
CA ASP A 13 5.09 -0.57 -7.29
C ASP A 13 6.07 0.11 -8.25
N ARG A 14 5.56 0.97 -9.13
CA ARG A 14 6.36 1.71 -10.11
C ARG A 14 6.85 3.06 -9.59
N GLY A 15 6.29 3.57 -8.49
CA GLY A 15 6.64 4.87 -7.95
C GLY A 15 6.20 6.03 -8.85
N GLU A 16 5.12 5.84 -9.60
CA GLU A 16 4.68 6.77 -10.65
C GLU A 16 3.28 7.32 -10.38
N LEU A 17 3.12 8.63 -10.59
CA LEU A 17 1.82 9.27 -10.69
C LEU A 17 1.48 9.46 -12.17
N ARG A 18 0.28 9.06 -12.57
CA ARG A 18 -0.27 9.26 -13.92
C ARG A 18 -1.54 10.08 -13.87
N ARG A 19 -1.76 10.87 -14.91
CA ARG A 19 -3.04 11.54 -15.19
C ARG A 19 -3.54 11.05 -16.54
N GLY A 20 -4.57 10.21 -16.52
CA GLY A 20 -4.93 9.37 -17.66
C GLY A 20 -3.73 8.50 -18.08
N ASP A 21 -3.27 8.69 -19.32
CA ASP A 21 -2.14 7.94 -19.88
C ASP A 21 -0.79 8.66 -19.77
N ALA A 22 -0.77 9.91 -19.33
CA ALA A 22 0.48 10.68 -19.19
C ALA A 22 1.09 10.48 -17.79
N SER A 23 2.40 10.23 -17.73
CA SER A 23 3.14 10.29 -16.47
C SER A 23 3.32 11.74 -16.02
N VAL A 24 3.13 11.96 -14.72
CA VAL A 24 3.32 13.25 -14.06
C VAL A 24 4.61 13.15 -13.26
N ALA A 25 5.57 14.04 -13.54
CA ALA A 25 6.80 14.10 -12.76
C ALA A 25 6.49 14.62 -11.35
N VAL A 26 6.85 13.84 -10.34
CA VAL A 26 6.67 14.18 -8.92
C VAL A 26 7.99 14.00 -8.20
N GLU A 27 8.33 14.93 -7.32
CA GLU A 27 9.50 14.78 -6.46
C GLU A 27 9.30 13.58 -5.53
N PRO A 28 10.35 12.78 -5.22
CA PRO A 28 10.22 11.56 -4.42
C PRO A 28 9.51 11.78 -3.07
N LEU A 29 9.79 12.91 -2.42
CA LEU A 29 9.23 13.26 -1.13
C LEU A 29 7.76 13.70 -1.23
N ALA A 30 7.40 14.39 -2.32
CA ALA A 30 6.01 14.73 -2.61
C ALA A 30 5.20 13.49 -2.97
N PHE A 31 5.82 12.53 -3.66
CA PHE A 31 5.23 11.23 -3.95
C PHE A 31 4.98 10.44 -2.66
N ALA A 32 5.98 10.30 -1.79
CA ALA A 32 5.83 9.63 -0.49
C ALA A 32 4.72 10.26 0.37
N LEU A 33 4.65 11.60 0.38
CA LEU A 33 3.56 12.33 1.02
C LEU A 33 2.19 11.97 0.44
N LEU A 34 2.07 11.92 -0.89
CA LEU A 34 0.83 11.55 -1.57
C LEU A 34 0.40 10.12 -1.23
N CYS A 35 1.33 9.16 -1.27
CA CYS A 35 1.06 7.76 -0.90
C CYS A 35 0.45 7.68 0.50
N HIS A 36 1.12 8.30 1.48
CA HIS A 36 0.67 8.25 2.87
C HIS A 36 -0.69 8.92 3.09
N LEU A 37 -0.96 10.05 2.41
CA LEU A 37 -2.24 10.73 2.49
C LEU A 37 -3.37 9.95 1.80
N ILE A 38 -3.08 9.23 0.71
CA ILE A 38 -4.04 8.44 -0.07
C ILE A 38 -4.36 7.13 0.65
N GLU A 39 -3.37 6.47 1.25
CA GLU A 39 -3.58 5.30 2.13
C GLU A 39 -4.50 5.65 3.32
N ASN A 40 -4.39 6.89 3.82
CA ASN A 40 -5.23 7.43 4.88
C ASN A 40 -6.34 8.34 4.36
N ALA A 41 -6.82 8.10 3.12
CA ALA A 41 -7.83 8.94 2.50
C ALA A 41 -9.07 9.11 3.38
N GLY A 42 -9.57 10.34 3.48
CA GLY A 42 -10.69 10.67 4.35
C GLY A 42 -10.32 10.87 5.83
N THR A 43 -9.09 10.60 6.26
CA THR A 43 -8.64 10.83 7.65
C THR A 43 -7.75 12.07 7.76
N LEU A 44 -7.77 12.72 8.94
CA LEU A 44 -6.86 13.81 9.24
C LEU A 44 -5.51 13.25 9.68
N VAL A 45 -4.48 13.49 8.87
CA VAL A 45 -3.10 13.11 9.19
C VAL A 45 -2.41 14.28 9.86
N GLY A 46 -1.91 14.05 11.08
CA GLY A 46 -1.19 15.04 11.87
C GLY A 46 0.17 15.38 11.27
N LYS A 47 0.69 16.58 11.57
CA LYS A 47 2.04 16.97 11.11
C LYS A 47 3.12 16.02 11.62
N ASP A 48 3.06 15.64 12.90
CA ASP A 48 4.06 14.79 13.53
C ASP A 48 4.11 13.40 12.89
N VAL A 49 2.94 12.81 12.61
CA VAL A 49 2.81 11.53 11.89
C VAL A 49 3.38 11.63 10.47
N LEU A 50 3.15 12.76 9.81
CA LEU A 50 3.71 13.04 8.49
C LEU A 50 5.24 13.09 8.55
N VAL A 51 5.81 13.77 9.54
CA VAL A 51 7.25 13.87 9.77
C VAL A 51 7.85 12.49 10.01
N GLU A 52 7.22 11.70 10.88
CA GLU A 52 7.68 10.35 11.19
C GLU A 52 7.66 9.45 9.95
N THR A 53 6.57 9.46 9.18
CA THR A 53 6.38 8.52 8.08
C THR A 53 7.10 8.93 6.79
N VAL A 54 7.06 10.21 6.42
CA VAL A 54 7.58 10.70 5.12
C VAL A 54 9.03 11.17 5.24
N TRP A 55 9.44 11.65 6.43
CA TRP A 55 10.79 12.16 6.69
C TRP A 55 11.60 11.28 7.64
N ASP A 56 11.12 10.08 7.99
CA ASP A 56 11.83 9.13 8.86
C ASP A 56 12.23 9.76 10.22
N GLY A 57 11.31 10.52 10.80
CA GLY A 57 11.49 11.19 12.10
C GLY A 57 12.50 12.35 12.10
N ARG A 58 13.00 12.79 10.93
CA ARG A 58 13.92 13.94 10.86
C ARG A 58 13.25 15.23 11.32
N PHE A 59 13.98 16.07 12.04
CA PHE A 59 13.51 17.41 12.40
C PHE A 59 13.42 18.30 11.16
N ILE A 60 12.20 18.57 10.70
CA ILE A 60 11.89 19.45 9.58
C ILE A 60 10.94 20.56 10.00
N THR A 61 11.12 21.73 9.40
CA THR A 61 10.33 22.92 9.72
C THR A 61 8.97 22.88 9.04
N ASP A 62 8.00 23.61 9.60
CA ASP A 62 6.69 23.83 8.98
C ASP A 62 6.80 24.37 7.54
N ALA A 63 7.84 25.18 7.26
CA ALA A 63 8.12 25.69 5.93
C ALA A 63 8.51 24.58 4.95
N ALA A 64 9.31 23.60 5.39
CA ALA A 64 9.69 22.44 4.58
C ALA A 64 8.47 21.56 4.26
N ILE A 65 7.63 21.26 5.27
CA ILE A 65 6.37 20.54 5.08
C ILE A 65 5.50 21.28 4.05
N SER A 66 5.35 22.60 4.22
CA SER A 66 4.55 23.42 3.32
C SER A 66 5.07 23.41 1.88
N THR A 67 6.38 23.37 1.67
CA THR A 67 7.00 23.27 0.34
C THR A 67 6.70 21.94 -0.33
N VAL A 68 6.83 20.83 0.40
CA VAL A 68 6.52 19.50 -0.14
C VAL A 68 5.02 19.36 -0.44
N VAL A 69 4.15 19.87 0.44
CA VAL A 69 2.70 19.92 0.20
C VAL A 69 2.37 20.75 -1.04
N LYS A 70 3.06 21.88 -1.27
CA LYS A 70 2.90 22.68 -2.49
C LYS A 70 3.34 21.91 -3.73
N SER A 71 4.46 21.18 -3.65
CA SER A 71 4.96 20.32 -4.74
C SER A 71 3.94 19.22 -5.09
N ALA A 72 3.41 18.53 -4.07
CA ALA A 72 2.35 17.53 -4.22
C ALA A 72 1.07 18.12 -4.84
N ARG A 73 0.63 19.29 -4.37
CA ARG A 73 -0.53 20.00 -4.96
C ARG A 73 -0.30 20.33 -6.42
N ARG A 74 0.87 20.86 -6.77
CA ARG A 74 1.24 21.20 -8.15
C ARG A 74 1.20 19.98 -9.07
N ALA A 75 1.68 18.82 -8.60
CA ALA A 75 1.59 17.58 -9.35
C ALA A 75 0.14 17.16 -9.65
N LEU A 76 -0.78 17.38 -8.70
CA LEU A 76 -2.21 17.10 -8.86
C LEU A 76 -2.98 18.20 -9.62
N GLY A 77 -2.33 19.31 -9.99
CA GLY A 77 -3.03 20.49 -10.49
C GLY A 77 -4.00 21.10 -9.47
N ASP A 78 -3.70 20.92 -8.18
CA ASP A 78 -4.40 21.54 -7.05
C ASP A 78 -3.68 22.79 -6.60
N ASP A 79 -4.42 23.67 -5.94
CA ASP A 79 -3.90 24.92 -5.38
C ASP A 79 -4.36 25.10 -3.94
N GLY A 80 -3.65 25.93 -3.17
CA GLY A 80 -4.01 26.26 -1.79
C GLY A 80 -5.39 26.89 -1.62
N THR A 81 -5.98 27.41 -2.70
CA THR A 81 -7.33 28.01 -2.70
C THR A 81 -8.41 26.98 -3.07
N ARG A 82 -8.13 26.09 -4.03
CA ARG A 82 -9.08 25.06 -4.49
C ARG A 82 -9.16 23.87 -3.54
N GLN A 83 -8.02 23.44 -3.01
CA GLN A 83 -7.87 22.32 -2.08
C GLN A 83 -8.73 21.10 -2.44
N LYS A 84 -8.78 20.77 -3.75
CA LYS A 84 -9.66 19.73 -4.28
C LYS A 84 -9.23 18.34 -3.83
N TYR A 85 -7.92 18.12 -3.67
CA TYR A 85 -7.38 16.82 -3.29
C TYR A 85 -6.78 16.88 -1.89
N ILE A 86 -5.93 17.88 -1.61
CA ILE A 86 -5.24 18.01 -0.32
C ILE A 86 -5.80 19.21 0.44
N ARG A 87 -6.57 18.94 1.50
CA ARG A 87 -7.11 19.97 2.39
C ARG A 87 -6.20 20.21 3.58
N THR A 88 -5.91 21.49 3.86
CA THR A 88 -5.13 21.88 5.04
C THR A 88 -6.07 22.21 6.19
N VAL A 89 -5.85 21.56 7.33
CA VAL A 89 -6.52 21.88 8.60
C VAL A 89 -5.52 22.61 9.48
N HIS A 90 -5.67 23.93 9.56
CA HIS A 90 -4.75 24.80 10.30
C HIS A 90 -4.53 24.30 11.72
N GLY A 91 -3.25 24.24 12.13
CA GLY A 91 -2.84 23.80 13.46
C GLY A 91 -2.98 22.30 13.74
N ARG A 92 -3.51 21.50 12.80
CA ARG A 92 -3.69 20.05 13.01
C ARG A 92 -2.98 19.18 11.98
N GLY A 93 -3.06 19.51 10.70
CA GLY A 93 -2.41 18.73 9.64
C GLY A 93 -3.14 18.78 8.30
N PHE A 94 -3.15 17.64 7.60
CA PHE A 94 -3.61 17.52 6.22
C PHE A 94 -4.57 16.35 6.05
N ARG A 95 -5.50 16.48 5.11
CA ARG A 95 -6.47 15.44 4.77
C ARG A 95 -6.58 15.31 3.26
N PHE A 96 -6.51 14.08 2.77
CA PHE A 96 -6.90 13.77 1.40
C PHE A 96 -8.43 13.65 1.33
N VAL A 97 -9.06 14.46 0.48
CA VAL A 97 -10.53 14.59 0.43
C VAL A 97 -11.17 14.01 -0.82
N ALA A 98 -10.37 13.67 -1.84
CA ALA A 98 -10.90 13.01 -3.03
C ALA A 98 -11.21 11.54 -2.73
N GLU A 99 -12.22 11.01 -3.44
CA GLU A 99 -12.60 9.60 -3.34
C GLU A 99 -11.53 8.73 -4.01
N VAL A 100 -10.99 7.79 -3.24
CA VAL A 100 -9.91 6.90 -3.67
C VAL A 100 -10.47 5.49 -3.80
N THR A 101 -10.26 4.89 -4.96
CA THR A 101 -10.51 3.47 -5.20
C THR A 101 -9.18 2.72 -5.25
N LEU A 102 -9.01 1.73 -4.36
CA LEU A 102 -7.89 0.81 -4.43
C LEU A 102 -8.18 -0.26 -5.49
N ARG A 103 -7.32 -0.35 -6.50
CA ARG A 103 -7.27 -1.50 -7.39
C ARG A 103 -6.18 -2.44 -6.88
N ALA A 104 -6.63 -3.51 -6.24
CA ALA A 104 -5.76 -4.65 -6.02
C ALA A 104 -5.29 -5.18 -7.39
N PRO A 105 -4.02 -5.58 -7.54
CA PRO A 105 -3.58 -6.27 -8.73
C PRO A 105 -4.54 -7.45 -8.94
N ALA A 106 -5.20 -7.46 -10.10
CA ALA A 106 -6.13 -8.54 -10.42
C ALA A 106 -5.37 -9.86 -10.26
N PRO A 107 -5.86 -10.83 -9.47
CA PRO A 107 -5.34 -12.18 -9.59
C PRO A 107 -5.56 -12.56 -11.05
N ALA A 108 -4.48 -12.91 -11.74
CA ALA A 108 -4.52 -13.34 -13.12
C ALA A 108 -5.70 -14.32 -13.27
N SER A 109 -6.75 -13.88 -13.95
CA SER A 109 -7.95 -14.67 -14.11
C SER A 109 -7.60 -15.85 -15.01
N ALA A 110 -7.70 -17.05 -14.46
CA ALA A 110 -7.93 -18.23 -15.28
C ALA A 110 -9.15 -17.95 -16.19
N PRO A 111 -9.09 -18.25 -17.50
CA PRO A 111 -10.21 -17.98 -18.38
C PRO A 111 -11.34 -18.95 -18.06
N ALA A 112 -12.51 -18.40 -17.72
CA ALA A 112 -13.77 -19.13 -17.70
C ALA A 112 -14.58 -18.81 -18.96
N GLN A 113 -15.13 -19.90 -19.54
CA GLN A 113 -16.45 -20.00 -20.17
C GLN A 113 -16.52 -20.02 -21.71
N ALA A 114 -16.76 -21.23 -22.24
CA ALA A 114 -17.66 -21.45 -23.38
C ALA A 114 -18.81 -22.36 -22.91
N ALA A 115 -20.03 -21.99 -23.29
CA ALA A 115 -21.30 -22.45 -22.76
C ALA A 115 -21.74 -23.86 -23.24
N VAL A 116 -22.63 -24.46 -22.43
CA VAL A 116 -23.23 -25.82 -22.44
C VAL A 116 -24.30 -26.04 -23.55
N PRO A 117 -24.76 -27.28 -23.88
CA PRO A 117 -25.69 -28.04 -23.01
C PRO A 117 -25.52 -29.58 -22.96
N SER A 118 -25.99 -30.14 -21.83
CA SER A 118 -26.27 -31.55 -21.48
C SER A 118 -27.21 -32.28 -22.47
N PRO A 119 -27.32 -33.64 -22.50
CA PRO A 119 -27.60 -34.48 -21.32
C PRO A 119 -26.97 -35.90 -21.24
N GLU A 120 -27.21 -36.51 -20.07
CA GLU A 120 -27.27 -37.96 -19.77
C GLU A 120 -26.04 -38.67 -19.14
N THR A 121 -25.97 -38.57 -17.80
CA THR A 121 -25.78 -39.59 -16.72
C THR A 121 -25.10 -40.96 -17.01
N PRO A 122 -24.65 -41.71 -15.98
CA PRO A 122 -23.80 -41.42 -14.79
C PRO A 122 -22.66 -42.45 -14.61
N GLN A 123 -21.41 -42.04 -14.31
CA GLN A 123 -20.39 -42.97 -13.79
C GLN A 123 -19.47 -42.35 -12.73
N VAL A 124 -19.73 -42.81 -11.49
CA VAL A 124 -18.87 -43.11 -10.32
C VAL A 124 -17.79 -42.13 -9.81
N PRO A 125 -17.62 -42.04 -8.47
CA PRO A 125 -16.88 -40.98 -7.80
C PRO A 125 -15.38 -41.27 -7.73
N SER A 126 -14.56 -40.36 -8.26
CA SER A 126 -13.13 -40.32 -7.96
C SER A 126 -12.80 -38.97 -7.35
N GLU A 127 -12.57 -39.05 -6.04
CA GLU A 127 -11.63 -38.27 -5.25
C GLU A 127 -11.66 -36.75 -5.45
N THR A 128 -12.40 -36.12 -4.55
CA THR A 128 -12.14 -34.80 -3.99
C THR A 128 -10.64 -34.52 -3.90
N ASP A 129 -10.13 -33.68 -4.80
CA ASP A 129 -8.84 -33.02 -4.64
C ASP A 129 -9.06 -31.85 -3.67
N PRO A 130 -8.53 -31.88 -2.43
CA PRO A 130 -8.75 -30.81 -1.49
C PRO A 130 -7.69 -29.72 -1.74
N ILE A 131 -7.93 -28.83 -2.69
CA ILE A 131 -7.42 -27.45 -2.54
C ILE A 131 -8.41 -26.68 -1.67
N GLY A 132 -8.61 -27.23 -0.47
CA GLY A 132 -9.20 -26.61 0.71
C GLY A 132 -8.18 -26.61 1.85
N ALA A 133 -6.89 -26.57 1.53
CA ALA A 133 -5.83 -26.51 2.51
C ALA A 133 -5.86 -25.12 3.17
N ALA A 134 -5.94 -25.11 4.50
CA ALA A 134 -5.76 -23.91 5.31
C ALA A 134 -4.51 -23.13 4.85
N PRO A 135 -4.51 -21.78 4.96
CA PRO A 135 -3.36 -20.99 4.55
C PRO A 135 -2.10 -21.49 5.26
N THR A 136 -1.13 -21.96 4.48
CA THR A 136 0.12 -22.54 4.98
C THR A 136 1.23 -21.51 4.81
N LEU A 137 1.87 -21.12 5.92
CA LEU A 137 2.98 -20.17 5.95
C LEU A 137 4.26 -20.90 6.36
N ALA A 138 5.30 -20.81 5.52
CA ALA A 138 6.62 -21.35 5.82
C ALA A 138 7.53 -20.26 6.41
N ILE A 139 8.25 -20.60 7.48
CA ILE A 139 9.27 -19.73 8.10
C ILE A 139 10.62 -20.41 7.91
N VAL A 140 11.55 -19.70 7.28
CA VAL A 140 12.91 -20.19 6.98
C VAL A 140 13.96 -19.42 7.80
N PRO A 141 15.13 -20.03 8.08
CA PRO A 141 16.23 -19.32 8.72
C PRO A 141 16.69 -18.13 7.88
N PHE A 142 16.97 -17.00 8.52
CA PHE A 142 17.48 -15.79 7.87
C PHE A 142 18.61 -15.17 8.70
N GLY A 143 19.52 -14.45 8.04
CA GLY A 143 20.66 -13.80 8.68
C GLY A 143 20.46 -12.29 8.87
N LEU A 144 21.21 -11.69 9.79
CA LEU A 144 21.22 -10.24 10.00
C LEU A 144 22.13 -9.53 8.97
N ILE A 145 21.68 -8.40 8.43
CA ILE A 145 22.49 -7.54 7.54
C ILE A 145 22.87 -6.28 8.33
N GLY A 146 24.15 -6.13 8.72
CA GLY A 146 24.67 -4.99 9.50
C GLY A 146 25.67 -5.39 10.59
N GLU A 147 26.24 -4.42 11.32
CA GLU A 147 27.19 -4.70 12.41
C GLU A 147 26.49 -5.34 13.63
N PRO A 148 26.94 -6.53 14.09
CA PRO A 148 26.28 -7.25 15.17
C PRO A 148 26.78 -6.74 16.52
N ALA A 149 26.28 -5.60 16.98
CA ALA A 149 26.54 -5.16 18.35
C ALA A 149 25.72 -5.95 19.38
N ASN A 150 24.62 -6.62 18.99
CA ASN A 150 23.80 -7.48 19.85
C ASN A 150 22.75 -8.36 19.11
N GLY A 151 22.75 -8.39 17.76
CA GLY A 151 21.61 -8.87 16.97
C GLY A 151 21.63 -10.35 16.55
N GLN A 152 22.73 -11.08 16.76
CA GLN A 152 22.86 -12.46 16.24
C GLN A 152 21.81 -13.41 16.85
N PHE A 153 21.53 -13.27 18.14
CA PHE A 153 20.52 -14.08 18.85
C PHE A 153 19.08 -13.88 18.32
N ILE A 154 18.81 -12.72 17.70
CA ILE A 154 17.48 -12.42 17.13
C ILE A 154 17.26 -13.23 15.85
N ALA A 155 18.28 -13.36 15.01
CA ALA A 155 18.22 -14.13 13.76
C ALA A 155 17.93 -15.63 14.02
N ASP A 156 18.49 -16.18 15.10
CA ASP A 156 18.30 -17.58 15.47
C ASP A 156 17.01 -17.83 16.27
N GLY A 157 16.60 -16.89 17.14
CA GLY A 157 15.44 -17.05 18.01
C GLY A 157 14.09 -16.72 17.36
N LEU A 158 14.05 -15.73 16.47
CA LEU A 158 12.80 -15.24 15.88
C LEU A 158 12.06 -16.31 15.03
N PRO A 159 12.72 -17.11 14.19
CA PRO A 159 12.04 -18.17 13.44
C PRO A 159 11.32 -19.18 14.35
N ALA A 160 11.97 -19.61 15.44
CA ALA A 160 11.42 -20.58 16.37
C ALA A 160 10.21 -20.02 17.15
N GLU A 161 10.27 -18.75 17.57
CA GLU A 161 9.16 -18.05 18.23
C GLU A 161 7.95 -17.86 17.30
N LEU A 162 8.18 -17.51 16.04
CA LEU A 162 7.11 -17.35 15.04
C LEU A 162 6.43 -18.69 14.72
N ILE A 163 7.19 -19.78 14.56
CA ILE A 163 6.63 -21.12 14.36
C ILE A 163 5.75 -21.50 15.56
N THR A 164 6.26 -21.29 16.78
CA THR A 164 5.53 -21.61 18.01
C THR A 164 4.28 -20.75 18.19
N THR A 165 4.32 -19.47 17.82
CA THR A 165 3.18 -18.56 17.97
C THR A 165 2.08 -18.84 16.95
N LEU A 166 2.45 -19.12 15.70
CA LEU A 166 1.47 -19.44 14.65
C LEU A 166 0.75 -20.77 14.90
N THR A 167 1.38 -21.75 15.56
CA THR A 167 0.67 -22.99 15.95
C THR A 167 -0.45 -22.77 16.97
N ARG A 168 -0.44 -21.64 17.71
CA ARG A 168 -1.49 -21.26 18.68
C ARG A 168 -2.65 -20.49 18.05
N LEU A 169 -2.51 -20.01 16.81
CA LEU A 169 -3.54 -19.29 16.06
C LEU A 169 -4.38 -20.27 15.23
N ARG A 170 -5.16 -21.11 15.90
CA ARG A 170 -6.19 -21.96 15.27
C ARG A 170 -7.57 -21.33 15.36
#